data_AF-A0A2V8P4X5-F1
#
_entry.id   AF-A0A2V8P4X5-F1
#
_cell.length_a   1.000
_cell.length_b   1.000
_cell.length_c   1.000
_cell.angle_alpha   90.00
_cell.angle_beta   90.00
_cell.angle_gamma   90.00
#
_symmetry.space_group_name_H-M   'P 1'
#
loop_
_entity.id
_entity.type
_entity.pdbx_description
1 polymer ?
#
loop_
_entity_poly.entity_id
_entity_poly.type
_entity_poly.pdbx_seq_one_letter_code
_entity_poly.pdbx_strand_id
1 'polypeptide(L)' 'MKLGGGIDVRVNRKVDIRLVEFDYNPIFTGDYNTTGAPFSISQKGKTAHNFTIGFGIVIH' A
#
# COMPACT_ATOMS: atom_id res chain seq x y z
N MET A 1 -3.05 4.97 -2.87
CA MET A 1 -3.43 4.37 -4.18
C MET A 1 -2.59 3.13 -4.30
N LYS A 2 -3.18 1.95 -4.50
CA LYS A 2 -2.43 0.68 -4.46
C LYS A 2 -2.11 0.23 -5.88
N LEU A 3 -0.83 0.13 -6.24
CA LEU A 3 -0.37 -0.45 -7.50
C LEU A 3 0.32 -1.77 -7.17
N GLY A 4 -0.21 -2.87 -7.67
CA GLY A 4 0.33 -4.18 -7.36
C GLY A 4 -0.18 -5.26 -8.28
N GLY A 5 0.45 -6.42 -8.16
CA GLY A 5 0.15 -7.58 -8.96
C GLY A 5 0.58 -8.84 -8.22
N GLY A 6 -0.09 -9.94 -8.53
CA GLY A 6 0.21 -11.24 -7.97
C GLY A 6 0.21 -12.32 -9.04
N ILE A 7 0.90 -13.43 -8.72
CA ILE A 7 0.87 -14.66 -9.52
C ILE A 7 0.05 -15.68 -8.75
N ASP A 8 -1.08 -16.05 -9.35
CA ASP A 8 -1.98 -17.06 -8.84
C ASP A 8 -1.89 -18.31 -9.72
N VAL A 9 -1.78 -19.49 -9.10
CA VAL A 9 -1.74 -20.80 -9.76
C VAL A 9 -2.98 -21.59 -9.38
N ARG A 10 -3.76 -21.96 -10.40
CA ARG A 10 -4.92 -22.83 -10.23
C ARG A 10 -4.48 -24.26 -9.91
N VAL A 11 -4.84 -24.75 -8.74
CA VAL A 11 -4.56 -26.13 -8.33
C VAL A 11 -5.77 -27.03 -8.45
N ASN A 12 -6.99 -26.48 -8.38
CA ASN A 12 -8.23 -27.21 -8.55
C ASN A 12 -9.32 -26.28 -9.10
N ARG A 13 -10.42 -26.82 -9.62
CA ARG A 13 -11.56 -26.04 -10.15
C ARG A 13 -12.18 -25.08 -9.11
N LYS A 14 -11.93 -25.30 -7.81
CA LYS A 14 -12.42 -24.48 -6.70
C LYS A 14 -11.32 -23.82 -5.86
N VAL A 15 -10.05 -24.08 -6.16
CA VAL A 15 -8.94 -23.63 -5.32
C VAL A 15 -7.80 -23.12 -6.20
N ASP A 16 -7.43 -21.87 -5.97
CA ASP A 16 -6.27 -21.22 -6.58
C ASP A 16 -5.29 -20.85 -5.45
N ILE A 17 -3.99 -21.07 -5.66
CA ILE A 17 -2.94 -20.70 -4.70
C ILE A 17 -2.25 -19.44 -5.20
N ARG A 18 -2.23 -18.40 -4.37
CA ARG A 18 -1.46 -17.18 -4.57
C ARG A 18 -0.02 -17.42 -4.14
N LEU A 19 0.85 -17.59 -5.12
CA LEU A 19 2.27 -17.83 -4.86
C LEU A 19 2.93 -16.58 -4.27
N VAL A 20 2.68 -15.43 -4.88
CA VAL A 20 3.20 -14.15 -4.41
C VAL A 20 2.31 -13.01 -4.90
N GLU A 21 2.03 -12.06 -4.03
CA GLU A 21 1.45 -10.76 -4.34
C GLU A 21 2.42 -9.69 -3.86
N PHE A 22 2.68 -8.72 -4.74
CA PHE A 22 3.51 -7.57 -4.43
C PHE A 22 2.73 -6.30 -4.70
N ASP A 23 2.63 -5.46 -3.67
CA ASP A 23 1.90 -4.22 -3.73
C ASP A 23 2.75 -3.05 -3.26
N TYR A 24 2.63 -1.96 -4.00
CA TYR A 24 3.22 -0.68 -3.66
C TYR A 24 2.12 0.36 -3.45
N ASN A 25 2.15 1.03 -2.30
CA ASN A 25 1.17 2.05 -1.92
C ASN A 25 1.88 3.32 -1.44
N PRO A 26 2.11 4.31 -2.32
CA PRO A 26 2.60 5.61 -1.90
C PRO A 26 1.49 6.39 -1.18
N ILE A 27 1.84 6.99 -0.05
CA ILE A 27 1.00 7.93 0.69
C ILE A 27 1.64 9.31 0.58
N PHE A 28 0.98 10.19 -0.16
CA PHE A 28 1.41 11.59 -0.32
C PHE A 28 0.79 12.43 0.78
N THR A 29 1.61 12.91 1.71
CA THR A 29 1.19 13.89 2.71
C THR A 29 1.43 15.28 2.12
N GLY A 30 0.39 16.11 2.08
CA GLY A 30 0.53 17.51 1.65
C GLY A 30 1.26 18.37 2.69
N ASP A 31 1.85 19.47 2.25
CA ASP A 31 2.38 20.49 3.15
C ASP A 31 1.23 21.16 3.90
N TYR A 32 1.38 21.35 5.21
CA TYR A 32 0.41 22.10 6.00
C TYR A 32 1.09 23.07 6.96
N ASN A 33 0.48 24.24 7.07
CA ASN A 33 0.88 25.27 8.02
C ASN A 33 -0.05 25.22 9.23
N THR A 34 0.52 25.13 10.43
CA THR A 34 -0.24 25.29 11.66
C THR A 34 -0.40 26.78 11.96
N THR A 35 -1.40 27.43 11.36
CA THR A 35 -1.78 28.81 11.69
C THR A 35 -2.59 28.83 12.99
N GLY A 36 -2.03 29.40 14.06
CA GLY A 36 -2.73 29.61 15.34
C GLY A 36 -1.89 29.46 16.62
N ALA A 37 -0.66 28.95 16.53
CA ALA A 37 0.27 28.86 17.66
C ALA A 37 1.34 29.97 17.60
N PRO A 38 1.88 30.45 18.74
CA PRO A 38 2.91 31.50 18.79
C PRO A 38 4.21 31.14 18.04
N PHE A 39 4.36 29.87 17.63
CA PHE A 39 5.38 29.40 16.71
C PHE A 39 4.70 28.79 15.47
N SER A 40 4.75 29.49 14.34
CA SER A 40 4.31 28.93 13.05
C SER A 40 5.35 27.92 12.56
N ILE A 41 4.99 26.63 12.55
CA ILE A 41 5.84 25.57 12.04
C ILE A 41 5.31 25.18 10.66
N SER A 42 6.09 25.46 9.62
CA SER A 42 5.83 24.97 8.27
C SER A 42 6.35 23.54 8.18
N GLN A 43 5.45 22.55 8.18
CA GLN A 43 5.83 21.16 7.97
C GLN A 43 5.74 20.80 6.49
N LYS A 44 6.89 20.47 5.91
CA LYS A 44 6.95 19.88 4.58
C LYS A 44 6.49 18.43 4.65
N GLY A 45 5.41 18.13 3.94
CA GLY A 45 4.86 16.80 3.77
C GLY A 45 5.91 15.87 3.17
N LYS A 46 6.07 14.70 3.80
CA LYS A 46 6.95 13.64 3.29
C LYS A 46 6.07 12.56 2.64
N THR A 47 6.56 12.02 1.53
CA THR A 47 5.93 10.85 0.91
C THR A 47 6.35 9.61 1.67
N ALA A 48 5.39 8.78 2.07
CA ALA A 48 5.65 7.48 2.67
C ALA A 48 5.49 6.39 1.61
N HIS A 49 6.51 5.54 1.49
CA HIS A 49 6.57 4.46 0.51
C HIS A 49 6.35 3.12 1.22
N ASN A 50 5.18 2.53 1.03
CA ASN A 50 4.84 1.25 1.64
C ASN A 50 4.84 0.13 0.60
N PHE A 51 5.44 -1.00 0.97
CA PHE A 51 5.45 -2.22 0.18
C PHE A 51 4.79 -3.35 0.99
N THR A 52 3.99 -4.18 0.34
CA THR A 52 3.35 -5.35 0.94
C THR A 52 3.66 -6.56 0.10
N ILE A 53 4.05 -7.65 0.76
CA ILE A 53 4.34 -8.94 0.14
C ILE A 53 3.46 -9.97 0.82
N GLY A 54 2.73 -10.76 0.04
CA GLY A 54 1.80 -11.75 0.55
C GLY A 54 1.82 -13.06 -0.24
N PHE A 55 1.36 -14.13 0.40
CA PHE A 55 1.06 -15.43 -0.19
C PHE A 55 -0.28 -15.90 0.42
N GLY A 56 -1.03 -16.72 -0.31
CA GLY A 56 -2.37 -17.08 0.15
C GLY A 56 -3.04 -18.20 -0.63
N ILE A 57 -4.23 -18.59 -0.16
CA ILE A 57 -5.09 -19.58 -0.81
C ILE A 57 -6.42 -18.87 -1.10
N VAL A 58 -6.86 -18.95 -2.34
CA VAL A 58 -8.12 -18.38 -2.82
C VAL A 58 -9.09 -19.53 -3.07
N ILE A 59 -10.20 -19.52 -2.35
CA ILE A 59 -11.26 -20.52 -2.48
C ILE A 59 -12.42 -19.88 -3.25
N HIS A 60 -12.83 -20.51 -4.34
CA HIS A 60 -13.96 -20.10 -5.17
C HIS A 60 -15.26 -20.80 -4.73
#